data_AF-A0A9D7I2X1-F1
#
_entry.id   AF-A0A9D7I2X1-F1
#
_cell.length_a   1.000
_cell.length_b   1.000
_cell.length_c   1.000
_cell.angle_alpha   90.00
_cell.angle_beta   90.00
_cell.angle_gamma   90.00
#
_symmetry.space_group_name_H-M   'P 1'
#
loop_
_entity.id
_entity.type
_entity.pdbx_description
1 polymer ?
#
loop_
_entity_poly.entity_id
_entity_poly.type
_entity_poly.pdbx_seq_one_letter_code
_entity_poly.pdbx_strand_id
1 'polypeptide(L)'
;MTHCTEDKGETLLLREYLTYLLYAELTDASFRTRLIHVTYEDRDGGEETVQSIAILLEPKKDLLKRLKAEDAVVDGPVKAISGEDYNRFAVFQFMIGNTDWNLDNQHNVRLLTPKEGGLPYPVPYDFDRSGLVNAPYASPHSMLPIETVRDRFFQWRGKDRKQLEPVLELFKQRKDRLMQLCQEFYMLPMEDRQDIISFLEEFYGNIDMLLTEGKRMAHSSEKVTVGAG
;
A
#
# COMPACT_ATOMS: atom_id res chain seq x y z
N MET A 1 4.88 -3.09 -13.64
CA MET A 1 4.04 -1.96 -14.08
C MET A 1 4.94 -0.98 -14.83
N THR A 2 4.47 -0.38 -15.93
CA THR A 2 5.22 0.59 -16.74
C THR A 2 4.28 1.75 -17.07
N HIS A 3 4.67 2.98 -16.72
CA HIS A 3 3.96 4.18 -17.15
C HIS A 3 4.76 4.85 -18.27
N CYS A 4 4.15 5.01 -19.45
CA CYS A 4 4.76 5.78 -20.53
C CYS A 4 4.66 7.28 -20.25
N THR A 5 5.85 7.91 -20.19
CA THR A 5 6.19 9.31 -20.48
C THR A 5 5.58 10.43 -19.62
N GLU A 6 6.36 10.87 -18.63
CA GLU A 6 6.68 12.23 -18.17
C GLU A 6 7.36 12.10 -16.78
N ASP A 7 8.16 13.08 -16.33
CA ASP A 7 8.81 13.08 -14.98
C ASP A 7 7.82 12.70 -13.85
N LYS A 8 6.54 13.08 -14.01
CA LYS A 8 5.46 12.75 -13.08
C LYS A 8 5.14 11.25 -13.02
N GLY A 9 5.22 10.53 -14.14
CA GLY A 9 4.96 9.09 -14.19
C GLY A 9 6.01 8.27 -13.45
N GLU A 10 7.29 8.67 -13.54
CA GLU A 10 8.38 8.03 -12.80
C GLU A 10 8.26 8.27 -11.29
N THR A 11 7.95 9.50 -10.88
CA THR A 11 7.69 9.81 -9.46
C THR A 11 6.56 8.94 -8.89
N LEU A 12 5.44 8.78 -9.60
CA LEU A 12 4.33 7.92 -9.14
C LEU A 12 4.76 6.46 -8.97
N LEU A 13 5.52 5.93 -9.95
CA LEU A 13 6.06 4.58 -9.88
C LEU A 13 7.02 4.41 -8.69
N LEU A 14 7.86 5.40 -8.42
CA LEU A 14 8.79 5.37 -7.29
C LEU A 14 8.05 5.45 -5.94
N ARG A 15 6.96 6.21 -5.85
CA ARG A 15 6.08 6.23 -4.67
C ARG A 15 5.39 4.87 -4.45
N GLU A 16 4.93 4.24 -5.53
CA GLU A 16 4.36 2.89 -5.45
C GLU A 16 5.43 1.87 -5.00
N TYR A 17 6.63 1.93 -5.57
CA TYR A 17 7.74 1.07 -5.18
C TYR A 17 8.10 1.24 -3.70
N LEU A 18 8.19 2.48 -3.20
CA LEU A 18 8.39 2.75 -1.78
C LEU A 18 7.26 2.13 -0.93
N THR A 19 6.01 2.15 -1.41
CA THR A 19 4.88 1.51 -0.73
C THR A 19 5.09 0.00 -0.56
N TYR A 20 5.60 -0.69 -1.59
CA TYR A 20 5.98 -2.10 -1.48
C TYR A 20 7.07 -2.33 -0.41
N LEU A 21 8.10 -1.48 -0.39
CA LEU A 21 9.18 -1.60 0.57
C LEU A 21 8.70 -1.37 2.01
N LEU A 22 7.81 -0.40 2.24
CA LEU A 22 7.21 -0.13 3.55
C LEU A 22 6.41 -1.35 4.05
N TYR A 23 5.65 -2.01 3.18
CA TYR A 23 4.91 -3.22 3.58
C TYR A 23 5.83 -4.38 3.96
N ALA A 24 6.94 -4.55 3.22
CA ALA A 24 7.91 -5.61 3.46
C ALA A 24 8.64 -5.48 4.81
N GLU A 25 8.79 -4.26 5.35
CA GLU A 25 9.33 -4.01 6.69
C GLU A 25 8.38 -4.47 7.82
N LEU A 26 7.08 -4.64 7.51
CA LEU A 26 6.06 -5.06 8.46
C LEU A 26 5.81 -6.58 8.42
N THR A 27 6.08 -7.24 7.29
CA THR A 27 5.80 -8.66 7.12
C THR A 27 6.52 -9.30 5.93
N ASP A 28 6.89 -10.57 6.11
CA ASP A 28 7.33 -11.44 5.02
C ASP A 28 6.22 -11.74 4.01
N ALA A 29 4.94 -11.65 4.41
CA ALA A 29 3.76 -11.89 3.56
C ALA A 29 3.50 -10.73 2.58
N SER A 30 4.53 -10.34 1.84
CA SER A 30 4.61 -9.20 0.93
C SER A 30 5.25 -9.64 -0.38
N PHE A 31 5.02 -8.91 -1.47
CA PHE A 31 5.80 -9.13 -2.70
C PHE A 31 7.21 -8.59 -2.53
N ARG A 32 8.22 -9.40 -2.88
CA ARG A 32 9.55 -8.84 -3.16
C ARG A 32 9.51 -8.08 -4.47
N THR A 33 10.03 -6.85 -4.46
CA THR A 33 10.07 -5.98 -5.63
C THR A 33 11.50 -5.55 -5.95
N ARG A 34 11.73 -5.21 -7.22
CA ARG A 34 12.97 -4.61 -7.71
C ARG A 34 12.64 -3.53 -8.73
N LEU A 35 13.38 -2.43 -8.70
CA LEU A 35 13.40 -1.47 -9.81
C LEU A 35 14.33 -1.98 -10.90
N ILE A 36 13.90 -1.83 -12.15
CA ILE A 36 14.70 -2.11 -13.34
C ILE A 36 14.61 -0.93 -14.31
N HIS A 37 15.68 -0.70 -15.07
CA HIS A 37 15.63 0.13 -16.26
C HIS A 37 15.28 -0.74 -17.46
N VAL A 38 14.25 -0.35 -18.19
CA VAL A 38 13.82 -0.97 -19.44
C VAL A 38 14.20 -0.05 -20.57
N THR A 39 14.84 -0.62 -21.59
CA THR A 39 15.22 0.07 -22.81
C THR A 39 14.36 -0.49 -23.93
N TYR A 40 13.55 0.37 -24.55
CA TYR A 40 12.72 0.01 -25.70
C TYR A 40 13.45 0.40 -26.98
N GLU A 41 13.67 -0.60 -27.85
CA GLU A 41 14.23 -0.41 -29.19
C GLU A 41 13.10 -0.54 -30.21
N ASP A 42 12.92 0.50 -31.03
CA ASP A 42 12.00 0.44 -32.16
C ASP A 42 12.57 -0.47 -33.26
N ARG A 43 11.78 -1.46 -33.70
CA ARG A 43 12.18 -2.41 -34.73
C ARG A 43 12.06 -1.86 -36.14
N ASP A 44 11.37 -0.74 -36.34
CA ASP A 44 11.10 -0.13 -37.65
C ASP A 44 12.12 0.98 -38.03
N GLY A 45 13.23 1.09 -37.29
CA GLY A 45 14.40 1.88 -37.71
C GLY A 45 14.45 3.33 -37.23
N GLY A 46 13.65 3.71 -36.23
CA GLY A 46 13.84 4.96 -35.50
C GLY A 46 14.97 4.85 -34.48
N GLU A 47 15.90 5.81 -34.45
CA GLU A 47 16.99 5.89 -33.44
C GLU A 47 16.51 6.19 -32.01
N GLU A 48 15.19 6.28 -31.78
CA GLU A 48 14.63 6.62 -30.47
C GLU A 48 14.63 5.41 -29.54
N THR A 49 15.70 5.31 -28.77
CA THR A 49 15.77 4.43 -27.61
C THR A 49 15.05 5.09 -26.43
N VAL A 50 13.91 4.55 -26.01
CA VAL A 50 13.21 5.06 -24.81
C VAL A 50 13.67 4.28 -23.59
N GLN A 51 14.26 4.97 -22.62
CA GLN A 51 14.56 4.40 -21.31
C GLN A 51 13.41 4.71 -20.34
N SER A 52 12.99 3.73 -19.57
CA SER A 52 11.93 3.87 -18.57
C SER A 52 12.22 2.99 -17.35
N ILE A 53 11.80 3.42 -16.18
CA ILE A 53 11.87 2.60 -14.96
C ILE A 53 10.62 1.72 -14.88
N ALA A 54 10.79 0.48 -14.38
CA ALA A 54 9.68 -0.43 -14.09
C ALA A 54 9.87 -1.11 -12.72
N ILE A 55 8.75 -1.46 -12.08
CA ILE A 55 8.76 -2.35 -10.90
C ILE A 55 8.57 -3.79 -11.37
N LEU A 56 9.55 -4.64 -11.06
CA LEU A 56 9.45 -6.09 -11.18
C LEU A 56 8.98 -6.68 -9.85
N LEU A 57 7.80 -7.29 -9.85
CA LEU A 57 7.30 -8.09 -8.73
C LEU A 57 7.86 -9.51 -8.83
N GLU A 58 8.13 -10.13 -7.69
CA GLU A 58 8.51 -11.55 -7.67
C GLU A 58 7.43 -12.40 -8.36
N PRO A 59 7.83 -13.41 -9.16
CA PRO A 59 6.87 -14.29 -9.81
C PRO A 59 5.99 -15.00 -8.77
N LYS A 60 4.70 -15.19 -9.09
CA LYS A 60 3.74 -15.88 -8.21
C LYS A 60 4.27 -17.21 -7.66
N LYS A 61 4.88 -18.03 -8.53
CA LYS A 61 5.45 -19.33 -8.14
C LYS A 61 6.51 -19.20 -7.05
N ASP A 62 7.32 -18.15 -7.10
CA ASP A 62 8.40 -17.91 -6.15
C ASP A 62 7.86 -17.32 -4.84
N LEU A 63 6.86 -16.43 -4.90
CA LEU A 63 6.09 -15.97 -3.73
C LEU A 63 5.51 -17.17 -2.96
N LEU A 64 4.74 -18.02 -3.64
CA LEU A 64 4.10 -19.20 -3.04
C LEU A 64 5.12 -20.16 -2.42
N LYS A 65 6.26 -20.37 -3.10
CA LYS A 65 7.36 -21.20 -2.58
C LYS A 65 7.99 -20.59 -1.33
N ARG A 66 8.30 -19.29 -1.35
CA ARG A 66 8.94 -18.57 -0.24
C ARG A 66 8.06 -18.55 1.00
N LEU A 67 6.77 -18.30 0.82
CA LEU A 67 5.79 -18.26 1.90
C LEU A 67 5.26 -19.63 2.32
N LYS A 68 5.74 -20.70 1.67
CA LYS A 68 5.22 -22.08 1.87
C LYS A 68 3.69 -22.12 1.81
N ALA A 69 3.12 -21.43 0.83
CA ALA A 69 1.69 -21.22 0.70
C ALA A 69 1.17 -21.65 -0.67
N GLU A 70 -0.14 -21.69 -0.80
CA GLU A 70 -0.88 -21.90 -2.04
C GLU A 70 -1.95 -20.83 -2.22
N ASP A 71 -2.45 -20.66 -3.45
CA ASP A 71 -3.57 -19.75 -3.70
C ASP A 71 -4.80 -20.24 -2.92
N ALA A 72 -5.45 -19.36 -2.17
CA ALA A 72 -6.66 -19.70 -1.43
C ALA A 72 -7.82 -19.94 -2.41
N VAL A 73 -8.56 -21.03 -2.18
CA VAL A 73 -9.80 -21.29 -2.92
C VAL A 73 -10.93 -20.52 -2.24
N VAL A 74 -11.38 -19.45 -2.88
CA VAL A 74 -12.47 -18.60 -2.37
C VAL A 74 -13.61 -18.61 -3.39
N ASP A 75 -14.75 -19.15 -2.98
CA ASP A 75 -16.00 -19.12 -3.74
C ASP A 75 -17.03 -18.26 -2.98
N GLY A 76 -17.18 -17.01 -3.42
CA GLY A 76 -17.99 -15.99 -2.77
C GLY A 76 -17.29 -15.28 -1.59
N PRO A 77 -18.05 -14.72 -0.63
CA PRO A 77 -17.48 -13.91 0.43
C PRO A 77 -16.48 -14.68 1.31
N VAL A 78 -15.38 -14.03 1.69
CA VAL A 78 -14.37 -14.62 2.59
C VAL A 78 -14.98 -14.83 3.97
N LYS A 79 -15.20 -16.11 4.33
CA LYS A 79 -15.86 -16.50 5.60
C LYS A 79 -14.90 -16.53 6.80
N ALA A 80 -13.62 -16.81 6.55
CA ALA A 80 -12.59 -16.90 7.58
C ALA A 80 -11.24 -16.45 7.00
N ILE A 81 -10.48 -15.72 7.80
CA ILE A 81 -9.17 -15.14 7.43
C ILE A 81 -8.28 -15.11 8.68
N SER A 82 -6.97 -15.22 8.51
CA SER A 82 -6.01 -15.06 9.59
C SER A 82 -6.17 -13.68 10.23
N GLY A 83 -6.48 -13.65 11.53
CA GLY A 83 -6.83 -12.42 12.23
C GLY A 83 -5.68 -11.40 12.28
N GLU A 84 -4.51 -11.83 12.73
CA GLU A 84 -3.34 -10.95 12.85
C GLU A 84 -2.86 -10.44 11.49
N ASP A 85 -2.80 -11.32 10.48
CA ASP A 85 -2.39 -10.93 9.12
C ASP A 85 -3.39 -9.98 8.46
N TYR A 86 -4.69 -10.22 8.64
CA TYR A 86 -5.74 -9.32 8.16
C TYR A 86 -5.70 -7.96 8.88
N ASN A 87 -5.47 -7.96 10.19
CA ASN A 87 -5.37 -6.72 10.96
C ASN A 87 -4.16 -5.90 10.49
N ARG A 88 -3.00 -6.53 10.30
CA ARG A 88 -1.78 -5.89 9.75
C ARG A 88 -2.00 -5.35 8.35
N PHE A 89 -2.62 -6.13 7.47
CA PHE A 89 -3.04 -5.68 6.15
C PHE A 89 -3.96 -4.46 6.23
N ALA A 90 -5.04 -4.51 7.02
CA ALA A 90 -6.03 -3.45 7.06
C ALA A 90 -5.45 -2.14 7.63
N VAL A 91 -4.62 -2.23 8.67
CA VAL A 91 -3.92 -1.07 9.24
C VAL A 91 -2.92 -0.50 8.22
N PHE A 92 -2.20 -1.35 7.48
CA PHE A 92 -1.31 -0.88 6.42
C PHE A 92 -2.07 -0.14 5.32
N GLN A 93 -3.17 -0.72 4.82
CA GLN A 93 -4.00 -0.08 3.80
C GLN A 93 -4.53 1.28 4.27
N PHE A 94 -4.94 1.37 5.55
CA PHE A 94 -5.33 2.64 6.14
C PHE A 94 -4.17 3.64 6.24
N MET A 95 -2.99 3.20 6.68
CA MET A 95 -1.78 4.04 6.78
C MET A 95 -1.48 4.75 5.46
N ILE A 96 -1.52 4.00 4.35
CA ILE A 96 -1.21 4.52 3.02
C ILE A 96 -2.42 5.15 2.31
N GLY A 97 -3.58 5.27 2.98
CA GLY A 97 -4.79 5.84 2.39
C GLY A 97 -5.34 5.02 1.22
N ASN A 98 -5.14 3.71 1.20
CA ASN A 98 -5.60 2.84 0.13
C ASN A 98 -6.97 2.23 0.43
N THR A 99 -7.92 2.51 -0.45
CA THR A 99 -9.27 1.93 -0.42
C THR A 99 -9.57 1.00 -1.60
N ASP A 100 -8.65 0.89 -2.55
CA ASP A 100 -8.83 0.12 -3.79
C ASP A 100 -8.39 -1.33 -3.62
N TRP A 101 -9.09 -2.08 -2.77
CA TRP A 101 -8.88 -3.51 -2.58
C TRP A 101 -10.18 -4.21 -2.17
N ASN A 102 -10.31 -5.50 -2.51
CA ASN A 102 -11.45 -6.30 -2.09
C ASN A 102 -11.07 -7.78 -1.94
N LEU A 103 -11.28 -8.33 -0.75
CA LEU A 103 -10.95 -9.72 -0.42
C LEU A 103 -11.85 -10.73 -1.12
N ASP A 104 -13.13 -10.39 -1.32
CA ASP A 104 -14.16 -11.31 -1.81
C ASP A 104 -13.97 -11.63 -3.31
N ASN A 105 -13.46 -10.67 -4.08
CA ASN A 105 -13.13 -10.86 -5.50
C ASN A 105 -11.62 -10.81 -5.80
N GLN A 106 -10.77 -10.71 -4.77
CA GLN A 106 -9.31 -10.62 -4.87
C GLN A 106 -8.81 -9.43 -5.74
N HIS A 107 -9.54 -8.31 -5.74
CA HIS A 107 -9.10 -7.06 -6.36
C HIS A 107 -7.94 -6.46 -5.56
N ASN A 108 -6.77 -6.30 -6.19
CA ASN A 108 -5.54 -5.74 -5.60
C ASN A 108 -5.07 -6.44 -4.30
N VAL A 109 -5.44 -7.71 -4.15
CA VAL A 109 -5.03 -8.56 -3.03
C VAL A 109 -5.01 -10.02 -3.49
N ARG A 110 -3.98 -10.76 -3.10
CA ARG A 110 -3.96 -12.22 -3.24
C ARG A 110 -4.28 -12.84 -1.90
N LEU A 111 -5.19 -13.80 -1.88
CA LEU A 111 -5.41 -14.61 -0.69
C LEU A 111 -4.59 -15.88 -0.79
N LEU A 112 -3.73 -16.11 0.20
CA LEU A 112 -2.86 -17.27 0.27
C LEU A 112 -3.20 -18.12 1.49
N THR A 113 -3.11 -19.44 1.38
CA THR A 113 -3.29 -20.37 2.49
C THR A 113 -1.96 -21.07 2.81
N PRO A 114 -1.53 -21.15 4.08
CA PRO A 114 -0.33 -21.91 4.44
C PRO A 114 -0.48 -23.39 4.10
N LYS A 115 0.55 -24.01 3.51
CA LYS A 115 0.54 -25.45 3.18
C LYS A 115 0.53 -26.37 4.40
N GLU A 116 1.02 -25.86 5.54
CA GLU A 116 1.02 -26.60 6.82
C GLU A 116 -0.36 -26.54 7.53
N GLY A 117 -1.34 -25.88 6.91
CA GLY A 117 -2.66 -25.64 7.48
C GLY A 117 -2.78 -24.27 8.14
N GLY A 118 -4.00 -23.73 8.20
CA GLY A 118 -4.28 -22.40 8.72
C GLY A 118 -5.38 -21.69 7.92
N LEU A 119 -5.71 -20.47 8.33
CA LEU A 119 -6.65 -19.63 7.60
C LEU A 119 -5.94 -18.88 6.46
N PRO A 120 -6.66 -18.53 5.38
CA PRO A 120 -6.13 -17.65 4.35
C PRO A 120 -5.66 -16.32 4.93
N TYR A 121 -4.64 -15.70 4.33
CA TYR A 121 -4.17 -14.36 4.67
C TYR A 121 -3.96 -13.51 3.41
N PRO A 122 -4.13 -12.18 3.50
CA PRO A 122 -4.02 -11.29 2.36
C PRO A 122 -2.57 -10.86 2.09
N VAL A 123 -2.20 -10.84 0.81
CA VAL A 123 -0.95 -10.25 0.29
C VAL A 123 -1.34 -9.16 -0.71
N PRO A 124 -1.23 -7.87 -0.36
CA PRO A 124 -1.60 -6.76 -1.22
C PRO A 124 -0.62 -6.57 -2.39
N TYR A 125 -1.14 -6.04 -3.48
CA TYR A 125 -0.37 -5.56 -4.62
C TYR A 125 -1.18 -4.47 -5.33
N ASP A 126 -0.55 -3.69 -6.21
CA ASP A 126 -1.16 -2.58 -6.96
C ASP A 126 -1.57 -1.44 -6.01
N PHE A 127 -0.62 -0.54 -5.74
CA PHE A 127 -0.82 0.58 -4.80
C PHE A 127 -0.90 1.95 -5.48
N ASP A 128 -0.95 1.97 -6.81
CA ASP A 128 -0.97 3.15 -7.67
C ASP A 128 -2.12 4.13 -7.31
N ARG A 129 -3.26 3.61 -6.83
CA ARG A 129 -4.43 4.40 -6.41
C ARG A 129 -4.47 4.75 -4.92
N SER A 130 -3.38 4.52 -4.18
CA SER A 130 -3.29 4.87 -2.75
C SER A 130 -3.06 6.37 -2.50
N GLY A 131 -3.47 6.86 -1.33
CA GLY A 131 -3.17 8.21 -0.87
C GLY A 131 -1.68 8.53 -0.74
N LEU A 132 -0.84 7.53 -0.43
CA LEU A 132 0.62 7.71 -0.38
C LEU A 132 1.22 7.95 -1.76
N VAL A 133 0.73 7.26 -2.79
CA VAL A 133 1.12 7.50 -4.19
C VAL A 133 0.53 8.80 -4.71
N ASN A 134 -0.71 9.12 -4.35
CA ASN A 134 -1.41 10.35 -4.72
C ASN A 134 -1.42 10.62 -6.23
N ALA A 135 -1.70 9.59 -7.02
CA ALA A 135 -1.79 9.75 -8.45
C ALA A 135 -2.96 10.69 -8.83
N PRO A 136 -2.79 11.61 -9.81
CA PRO A 136 -3.82 12.58 -10.18
C PRO A 136 -5.06 11.94 -10.80
N TYR A 137 -4.94 10.70 -11.30
CA TYR A 137 -6.05 9.90 -11.81
C TYR A 137 -6.75 9.07 -10.72
N ALA A 138 -6.19 8.99 -9.52
CA ALA A 138 -6.76 8.22 -8.43
C ALA A 138 -7.90 9.00 -7.76
N SER A 139 -9.02 8.32 -7.56
CA SER A 139 -10.20 8.88 -6.92
C SER A 139 -10.87 7.79 -6.07
N PRO A 140 -11.39 8.14 -4.89
CA PRO A 140 -12.14 7.20 -4.08
C PRO A 140 -13.37 6.68 -4.83
N HIS A 141 -13.80 5.46 -4.50
CA HIS A 141 -15.10 5.01 -4.97
C HIS A 141 -16.21 5.90 -4.40
N SER A 142 -17.15 6.32 -5.24
CA SER A 142 -18.27 7.21 -4.89
C SER A 142 -19.18 6.77 -3.73
N MET A 143 -19.08 5.51 -3.28
CA MET A 143 -19.84 4.98 -2.14
C MET A 143 -19.11 5.20 -0.81
N LEU A 144 -17.84 5.61 -0.84
CA LEU A 144 -17.05 5.88 0.34
C LEU A 144 -17.30 7.34 0.79
N PRO A 145 -17.36 7.60 2.10
CA PRO A 145 -17.57 8.94 2.65
C PRO A 145 -16.26 9.73 2.72
N ILE A 146 -15.50 9.74 1.64
CA ILE A 146 -14.23 10.46 1.49
C ILE A 146 -14.18 11.16 0.13
N GLU A 147 -13.55 12.32 0.07
CA GLU A 147 -13.55 13.17 -1.13
C GLU A 147 -12.34 12.89 -2.01
N THR A 148 -11.19 12.60 -1.40
CA THR A 148 -9.91 12.39 -2.08
C THR A 148 -9.22 11.12 -1.57
N VAL A 149 -8.26 10.60 -2.34
CA VAL A 149 -7.43 9.48 -1.88
C VAL A 149 -6.52 9.83 -0.70
N ARG A 150 -6.35 11.13 -0.40
CA ARG A 150 -5.64 11.61 0.80
C ARG A 150 -6.49 11.48 2.06
N ASP A 151 -7.82 11.43 1.93
CA ASP A 151 -8.66 11.12 3.07
C ASP A 151 -8.59 9.62 3.37
N ARG A 152 -8.25 9.28 4.62
CA ARG A 152 -8.14 7.87 5.01
C ARG A 152 -9.50 7.32 5.39
N PHE A 153 -9.80 6.10 4.92
CA PHE A 153 -11.01 5.39 5.29
C PHE A 153 -10.73 3.97 5.75
N PHE A 154 -11.06 3.67 7.01
CA PHE A 154 -10.71 2.37 7.58
C PHE A 154 -11.75 1.28 7.25
N GLN A 155 -11.43 0.44 6.26
CA GLN A 155 -12.30 -0.65 5.75
C GLN A 155 -12.22 -1.97 6.54
N TRP A 156 -11.70 -1.95 7.76
CA TRP A 156 -11.59 -3.14 8.62
C TRP A 156 -12.96 -3.67 9.07
N ARG A 157 -13.15 -4.99 9.01
CA ARG A 157 -14.44 -5.69 9.24
C ARG A 157 -14.44 -6.60 10.48
N GLY A 158 -13.44 -6.51 11.37
CA GLY A 158 -13.42 -7.32 12.59
C GLY A 158 -14.46 -6.87 13.63
N LYS A 159 -14.57 -7.63 14.72
CA LYS A 159 -15.64 -7.45 15.72
C LYS A 159 -15.21 -6.62 16.94
N ASP A 160 -13.95 -6.73 17.33
CA ASP A 160 -13.40 -6.07 18.52
C ASP A 160 -12.12 -5.32 18.15
N ARG A 161 -12.14 -3.99 18.28
CA ARG A 161 -10.99 -3.14 17.95
C ARG A 161 -9.76 -3.45 18.79
N LYS A 162 -9.91 -4.04 19.97
CA LYS A 162 -8.77 -4.49 20.80
C LYS A 162 -7.90 -5.52 20.09
N GLN A 163 -8.44 -6.24 19.11
CA GLN A 163 -7.66 -7.16 18.27
C GLN A 163 -6.61 -6.44 17.41
N LEU A 164 -6.71 -5.12 17.26
CA LEU A 164 -5.72 -4.31 16.57
C LEU A 164 -4.51 -3.98 17.46
N GLU A 165 -4.62 -4.04 18.79
CA GLU A 165 -3.55 -3.61 19.71
C GLU A 165 -2.17 -4.19 19.37
N PRO A 166 -1.99 -5.51 19.14
CA PRO A 166 -0.67 -6.06 18.81
C PRO A 166 -0.10 -5.50 17.50
N VAL A 167 -0.98 -5.26 16.53
CA VAL A 167 -0.60 -4.72 15.22
C VAL A 167 -0.27 -3.23 15.34
N LEU A 168 -1.04 -2.45 16.10
CA LEU A 168 -0.72 -1.02 16.28
C LEU A 168 0.61 -0.84 17.00
N GLU A 169 0.92 -1.68 18.00
CA GLU A 169 2.22 -1.70 18.65
C GLU A 169 3.36 -2.06 17.68
N LEU A 170 3.17 -3.04 16.78
CA LEU A 170 4.13 -3.33 15.71
C LEU A 170 4.39 -2.08 14.85
N PHE A 171 3.35 -1.37 14.43
CA PHE A 171 3.50 -0.17 13.60
C PHE A 171 4.23 0.95 14.33
N LYS A 172 3.94 1.16 15.62
CA LYS A 172 4.64 2.14 16.47
C LYS A 172 6.12 1.77 16.61
N GLN A 173 6.43 0.51 16.89
CA GLN A 173 7.81 0.02 16.99
C GLN A 173 8.59 0.16 15.67
N ARG A 174 7.89 0.04 14.53
CA ARG A 174 8.48 0.19 13.19
C ARG A 174 8.48 1.62 12.67
N LYS A 175 7.86 2.57 13.38
CA LYS A 175 7.71 3.96 12.93
C LYS A 175 9.05 4.54 12.47
N ASP A 176 10.06 4.56 13.34
CA ASP A 176 11.35 5.18 13.02
C ASP A 176 12.00 4.56 11.79
N ARG A 177 11.91 3.22 11.65
CA ARG A 177 12.44 2.50 10.48
C ARG A 177 11.71 2.87 9.19
N LEU A 178 10.38 2.96 9.24
CA LEU A 178 9.56 3.32 8.08
C LEU A 178 9.79 4.78 7.67
N MET A 179 9.87 5.69 8.65
CA MET A 179 10.17 7.10 8.40
C MET A 179 11.58 7.28 7.82
N GLN A 180 12.56 6.56 8.35
CA GLN A 180 13.93 6.56 7.82
C GLN A 180 13.96 6.05 6.38
N LEU A 181 13.23 4.97 6.06
CA LEU A 181 13.15 4.46 4.70
C LEU A 181 12.64 5.53 3.71
N CYS A 182 11.61 6.29 4.09
CA CYS A 182 11.12 7.41 3.29
C CYS A 182 12.17 8.54 3.18
N GLN A 183 12.84 8.89 4.27
CA GLN A 183 13.88 9.91 4.30
C GLN A 183 15.09 9.55 3.44
N GLU A 184 15.49 8.29 3.39
CA GLU A 184 16.67 7.82 2.66
C GLU A 184 16.35 7.38 1.22
N PHE A 185 15.10 7.49 0.78
CA PHE A 185 14.70 7.11 -0.57
C PHE A 185 15.08 8.16 -1.62
N TYR A 186 16.39 8.44 -1.78
CA TYR A 186 16.93 9.53 -2.60
C TYR A 186 16.60 9.45 -4.12
N MET A 187 16.00 8.35 -4.57
CA MET A 187 15.43 8.26 -5.92
C MET A 187 14.21 9.17 -6.09
N LEU A 188 13.52 9.54 -4.99
CA LEU A 188 12.47 10.56 -5.00
C LEU A 188 13.05 11.95 -4.68
N PRO A 189 12.54 13.02 -5.34
CA PRO A 189 12.82 14.39 -4.97
C PRO A 189 12.54 14.67 -3.49
N MET A 190 13.22 15.69 -2.94
CA MET A 190 13.04 16.06 -1.53
C MET A 190 11.58 16.43 -1.21
N GLU A 191 10.88 17.14 -2.11
CA GLU A 191 9.48 17.52 -1.88
C GLU A 191 8.55 16.31 -1.78
N ASP A 192 8.71 15.32 -2.67
CA ASP A 192 7.90 14.09 -2.66
C ASP A 192 8.13 13.29 -1.38
N ARG A 193 9.39 13.19 -0.94
CA ARG A 193 9.71 12.53 0.33
C ARG A 193 9.07 13.26 1.51
N GLN A 194 9.13 14.59 1.54
CA GLN A 194 8.52 15.39 2.61
C GLN A 194 6.99 15.28 2.64
N ASP A 195 6.35 15.22 1.47
CA ASP A 195 4.91 14.99 1.34
C ASP A 195 4.51 13.60 1.86
N ILE A 196 5.25 12.54 1.51
CA ILE A 196 5.03 11.19 2.03
C ILE A 196 5.24 11.11 3.54
N ILE A 197 6.32 11.73 4.04
CA ILE A 197 6.65 11.78 5.48
C ILE A 197 5.52 12.47 6.24
N SER A 198 5.11 13.66 5.80
CA SER A 198 4.00 14.41 6.42
C SER A 198 2.72 13.58 6.43
N PHE A 199 2.41 12.91 5.32
CA PHE A 199 1.24 12.04 5.23
C PHE A 199 1.32 10.88 6.23
N LEU A 200 2.46 10.20 6.35
CA LEU A 200 2.63 9.11 7.32
C LEU A 200 2.63 9.61 8.78
N GLU A 201 3.19 10.79 9.06
CA GLU A 201 3.16 11.41 10.39
C GLU A 201 1.74 11.66 10.87
N GLU A 202 0.86 12.12 9.98
CA GLU A 202 -0.58 12.29 10.26
C GLU A 202 -1.23 10.95 10.66
N PHE A 203 -0.91 9.86 9.96
CA PHE A 203 -1.37 8.53 10.36
C PHE A 203 -0.88 8.17 11.77
N TYR A 204 0.41 8.37 12.04
CA TYR A 204 0.99 8.03 13.35
C TYR A 204 0.48 8.92 14.48
N GLY A 205 0.11 10.18 14.21
CA GLY A 205 -0.53 11.06 15.19
C GLY A 205 -1.93 10.60 15.59
N ASN A 206 -2.61 9.87 14.69
CA ASN A 206 -3.99 9.43 14.87
C ASN A 206 -4.15 7.91 15.03
N ILE A 207 -3.05 7.15 15.07
CA ILE A 207 -3.06 5.68 15.03
C ILE A 207 -3.91 5.05 16.15
N ASP A 208 -3.87 5.63 17.35
CA ASP A 208 -4.63 5.11 18.51
C ASP A 208 -6.14 5.32 18.38
N MET A 209 -6.58 6.23 17.52
CA MET A 209 -8.02 6.39 17.25
C MET A 209 -8.62 5.12 16.61
N LEU A 210 -7.79 4.26 16.00
CA LEU A 210 -8.23 2.96 15.48
C LEU A 210 -8.74 2.01 16.57
N LEU A 211 -8.41 2.26 17.85
CA LEU A 211 -8.93 1.51 19.00
C LEU A 211 -10.28 2.05 19.50
N THR A 212 -10.69 3.25 19.09
CA THR A 212 -11.92 3.88 19.58
C THR A 212 -13.14 3.49 18.74
N GLU A 213 -14.28 3.29 19.41
CA GLU A 213 -15.53 2.89 18.75
C GLU A 213 -16.15 4.06 17.97
N GLY A 214 -15.91 4.06 16.67
CA GLY A 214 -16.60 4.90 15.68
C GLY A 214 -16.71 4.16 14.36
N LYS A 215 -17.90 4.15 13.75
CA LYS A 215 -18.10 3.63 12.40
C LYS A 215 -17.06 4.27 11.49
N ARG A 216 -16.25 3.42 10.81
CA ARG A 216 -15.44 3.75 9.64
C ARG A 216 -14.95 5.20 9.62
N MET A 217 -13.80 5.43 10.23
CA MET A 217 -13.24 6.78 10.34
C MET A 217 -12.84 7.29 8.96
N ALA A 218 -13.43 8.41 8.56
CA ALA A 218 -12.91 9.27 7.51
C ALA A 218 -12.03 10.31 8.21
N HIS A 219 -10.74 10.34 7.91
CA HIS A 219 -9.85 11.39 8.39
C HIS A 219 -9.39 12.20 7.19
N SER A 220 -9.72 13.49 7.19
CA SER A 220 -9.30 14.42 6.15
C SER A 220 -8.06 15.15 6.61
N SER A 221 -7.07 15.26 5.73
CA SER A 221 -5.94 16.15 5.93
C SER A 221 -6.47 17.60 5.85
N GLU A 222 -6.75 18.24 7.00
CA GLU A 222 -7.08 19.66 7.02
C GLU A 222 -5.95 20.46 6.39
N LYS A 223 -6.29 21.29 5.39
CA LYS A 223 -5.36 22.22 4.76
C LYS A 223 -4.81 23.15 5.83
N VAL A 224 -3.50 23.08 6.08
CA VAL A 224 -2.78 24.15 6.76
C VAL A 224 -2.87 25.40 5.88
N THR A 225 -3.89 26.22 6.10
CA THR A 225 -3.89 27.61 5.63
C THR A 225 -2.79 28.33 6.39
N VAL A 226 -1.62 28.44 5.75
CA VAL A 226 -0.61 29.43 6.13
C VAL A 226 -1.26 30.79 5.89
N GLY A 227 -1.72 31.43 6.97
CA GLY A 227 -2.14 32.81 6.96
C GLY A 227 -0.94 33.68 6.57
N ALA A 228 -0.98 34.27 5.38
CA ALA A 228 -0.13 35.40 5.05
C ALA A 228 -0.67 36.62 5.78
N GLY A 229 0.12 37.14 6.72
CA GLY A 229 -0.02 38.50 7.25
C GLY A 229 0.57 39.54 6.30
#